data_AF-A0A2R5G8F0-F1
#
_entry.id   AF-A0A2R5G8F0-F1
#
_cell.length_a   1.000
_cell.length_b   1.000
_cell.length_c   1.000
_cell.angle_alpha   90.00
_cell.angle_beta   90.00
_cell.angle_gamma   90.00
#
_symmetry.space_group_name_H-M   'P 1'
#
loop_
_entity.id
_entity.type
_entity.pdbx_description
1 polymer ?
#
loop_
_entity_poly.entity_id
_entity_poly.type
_entity_poly.pdbx_seq_one_letter_code
_entity_poly.pdbx_strand_id
1 'polypeptide(L)'
;MIVEQFFVFTMVVPGVMLVLLLLPLPNKAQNVLVAITDKVLYLRPHPYVNLSLFWINLLVSLAAFAYAVFIMENSRKDYVSAKHKGGIALEQRVRLLAAERNLWITGCSAGLWILLHRFRTLQKRYNTLYTQVAETKAK
;
A
#
# COMPACT_ATOMS: atom_id res chain seq x y z
N MET A 1 -6.07 -4.71 -19.19
CA MET A 1 -6.31 -5.93 -18.39
C MET A 1 -5.30 -6.11 -17.25
N ILE A 2 -3.97 -6.09 -17.49
CA ILE A 2 -2.95 -6.28 -16.43
C ILE A 2 -2.97 -5.16 -15.37
N VAL A 3 -3.19 -3.90 -15.78
CA VAL A 3 -3.19 -2.74 -14.88
C VAL A 3 -4.38 -2.75 -13.89
N GLU A 4 -5.54 -3.25 -14.30
CA GLU A 4 -6.73 -3.29 -13.44
C GLU A 4 -6.64 -4.39 -12.38
N GLN A 5 -6.12 -5.57 -12.74
CA GLN A 5 -5.85 -6.63 -11.75
C GLN A 5 -4.75 -6.21 -10.77
N PHE A 6 -3.76 -5.46 -11.24
CA PHE A 6 -2.73 -4.86 -10.39
C PHE A 6 -3.35 -3.87 -9.39
N PHE A 7 -4.31 -3.04 -9.82
CA PHE A 7 -4.99 -2.07 -8.98
C PHE A 7 -5.80 -2.71 -7.84
N VAL A 8 -6.54 -3.78 -8.14
CA VAL A 8 -7.34 -4.49 -7.12
C VAL A 8 -6.43 -5.10 -6.05
N PHE A 9 -5.34 -5.76 -6.44
CA PHE A 9 -4.44 -6.39 -5.47
C PHE A 9 -3.58 -5.39 -4.67
N THR A 10 -3.18 -4.27 -5.28
CA THR A 10 -2.27 -3.31 -4.64
C THR A 10 -2.95 -2.18 -3.87
N MET A 11 -4.25 -1.93 -4.09
CA MET A 11 -4.99 -0.90 -3.35
C MET A 11 -6.22 -1.44 -2.61
N VAL A 12 -7.05 -2.26 -3.27
CA VAL A 12 -8.32 -2.71 -2.67
C VAL A 12 -8.07 -3.68 -1.53
N VAL A 13 -7.21 -4.68 -1.72
CA VAL A 13 -6.88 -5.65 -0.68
C VAL A 13 -6.30 -4.99 0.59
N PRO A 14 -5.24 -4.17 0.52
CA PRO A 14 -4.72 -3.52 1.72
C PRO A 14 -5.71 -2.50 2.31
N GLY A 15 -6.51 -1.81 1.49
CA GLY A 15 -7.55 -0.89 1.95
C GLY A 15 -8.66 -1.58 2.75
N VAL A 16 -9.22 -2.67 2.22
CA VAL A 16 -10.26 -3.47 2.91
C VAL A 16 -9.69 -4.06 4.20
N MET A 17 -8.49 -4.61 4.18
CA MET A 17 -7.85 -5.16 5.39
C MET A 17 -7.60 -4.07 6.45
N LEU A 18 -7.19 -2.87 6.04
CA LEU A 18 -7.01 -1.75 6.96
C LEU A 18 -8.35 -1.33 7.59
N VAL A 19 -9.41 -1.22 6.80
CA VAL A 19 -10.76 -0.91 7.30
C VAL A 19 -11.23 -1.97 8.30
N LEU A 20 -11.06 -3.25 7.97
CA LEU A 20 -11.43 -4.35 8.87
C LEU A 20 -10.66 -4.32 10.19
N LEU A 21 -9.38 -3.95 10.15
CA LEU A 21 -8.55 -3.82 11.35
C LEU A 21 -8.90 -2.57 12.18
N LEU A 22 -9.37 -1.49 11.54
CA LEU A 22 -9.79 -0.26 12.21
C LEU A 22 -11.15 -0.37 12.92
N LEU A 23 -11.94 -1.42 12.63
CA LEU A 23 -13.23 -1.61 13.30
C LEU A 23 -13.04 -1.86 14.81
N PRO A 24 -13.86 -1.22 15.67
CA PRO A 24 -13.84 -1.43 17.12
C PRO A 24 -14.48 -2.78 17.47
N LEU A 25 -13.78 -3.86 17.15
CA LEU A 25 -14.21 -5.23 17.38
C LEU A 25 -13.70 -5.75 18.73
N PRO A 26 -14.41 -6.69 19.36
CA PRO A 26 -13.94 -7.34 20.59
C PRO A 26 -12.61 -8.07 20.34
N ASN A 27 -11.73 -8.11 21.36
CA ASN A 27 -10.35 -8.62 21.26
C ASN A 27 -10.23 -10.00 20.59
N LYS A 28 -11.19 -10.91 20.83
CA LYS A 28 -11.21 -12.24 20.18
C LYS A 28 -11.35 -12.13 18.65
N ALA A 29 -12.25 -11.27 18.17
CA ALA A 29 -12.47 -11.05 16.74
C ALA A 29 -11.29 -10.31 16.10
N GLN A 30 -10.69 -9.33 16.79
CA GLN A 30 -9.46 -8.67 16.32
C GLN A 30 -8.29 -9.65 16.20
N ASN A 31 -8.11 -10.57 17.15
CA ASN A 31 -7.08 -11.61 17.06
C ASN A 31 -7.27 -12.51 15.84
N VAL A 32 -8.51 -12.92 15.56
CA VAL A 32 -8.84 -13.72 14.37
C VAL A 32 -8.54 -12.93 13.09
N LEU A 33 -8.92 -11.65 13.02
CA LEU A 33 -8.64 -10.80 11.86
C LEU A 33 -7.13 -10.61 11.62
N VAL A 34 -6.36 -10.38 12.68
CA VAL A 34 -4.89 -10.31 12.59
C VAL A 34 -4.32 -11.65 12.11
N ALA A 35 -4.84 -12.79 12.58
CA ALA A 35 -4.39 -14.11 12.13
C ALA A 35 -4.74 -14.39 10.65
N ILE A 36 -5.91 -13.96 10.19
CA ILE A 36 -6.29 -14.05 8.76
C ILE A 36 -5.38 -13.16 7.92
N THR A 37 -5.17 -11.91 8.36
CA THR A 37 -4.28 -10.95 7.69
C THR A 37 -2.87 -11.52 7.57
N ASP A 38 -2.38 -12.17 8.63
CA ASP A 38 -1.09 -12.85 8.66
C ASP A 38 -1.02 -13.99 7.64
N LYS A 39 -2.03 -14.86 7.59
CA LYS A 39 -2.06 -15.98 6.66
C LYS A 39 -2.14 -15.53 5.19
N VAL A 40 -2.93 -14.50 4.91
CA VAL A 40 -3.16 -14.03 3.54
C VAL A 40 -2.00 -13.18 3.04
N LEU A 41 -1.61 -12.15 3.80
CA LEU A 41 -0.59 -11.20 3.36
C LEU A 41 0.84 -11.68 3.62
N TYR A 42 1.04 -12.52 4.63
CA TYR A 42 2.36 -13.04 4.96
C TYR A 42 2.55 -14.50 4.52
N LEU A 43 1.69 -14.99 3.60
CA LEU A 43 1.92 -16.24 2.90
C LEU A 43 3.30 -16.21 2.25
N ARG A 44 4.05 -17.30 2.40
CA ARG A 44 5.34 -17.49 1.76
C ARG A 44 5.12 -18.34 0.51
N PRO A 45 5.24 -17.76 -0.70
CA PRO A 45 5.00 -18.50 -1.93
C PRO A 45 6.06 -19.56 -2.20
N HIS A 46 7.26 -19.45 -1.62
CA HIS A 46 8.34 -20.43 -1.81
C HIS A 46 9.07 -20.71 -0.49
N PRO A 47 9.34 -22.00 -0.14
CA PRO A 47 10.02 -22.36 1.12
C PRO A 47 11.46 -21.81 1.25
N TYR A 48 12.16 -21.55 0.15
CA TYR A 48 13.54 -21.07 0.16
C TYR A 48 13.66 -19.54 0.14
N VAL A 49 12.57 -18.82 -0.14
CA VAL A 49 12.57 -17.37 -0.21
C VAL A 49 11.83 -16.85 1.03
N ASN A 50 12.57 -16.22 1.94
CA ASN A 50 12.02 -15.62 3.16
C ASN A 50 11.25 -14.30 2.88
N LEU A 51 10.74 -14.13 1.66
CA LEU A 51 10.01 -12.96 1.20
C LEU A 51 8.52 -13.30 1.16
N SER A 52 7.76 -12.65 2.04
CA SER A 52 6.31 -12.84 2.07
C SER A 52 5.61 -12.05 0.97
N LEU A 53 4.39 -12.44 0.61
CA LEU A 53 3.57 -11.73 -0.38
C LEU A 53 3.44 -10.23 -0.06
N PHE A 54 3.36 -9.86 1.22
CA PHE A 54 3.36 -8.48 1.68
C PHE A 54 4.59 -7.71 1.17
N TRP A 55 5.79 -8.25 1.37
CA TRP A 55 7.04 -7.57 0.98
C TRP A 55 7.16 -7.46 -0.53
N ILE A 56 6.71 -8.49 -1.26
CA ILE A 56 6.64 -8.45 -2.72
C ILE A 56 5.74 -7.28 -3.14
N ASN A 57 4.50 -7.23 -2.65
CA ASN A 57 3.54 -6.19 -3.03
C ASN A 57 3.99 -4.78 -2.62
N LEU A 58 4.62 -4.64 -1.45
CA LEU A 58 5.19 -3.36 -1.02
C LEU A 58 6.31 -2.94 -1.97
N LEU A 59 7.23 -3.84 -2.33
CA LEU A 59 8.32 -3.54 -3.27
C LEU A 59 7.78 -3.16 -4.65
N VAL A 60 6.78 -3.88 -5.18
CA VAL A 60 6.19 -3.50 -6.47
C VAL A 60 5.49 -2.15 -6.39
N SER A 61 4.80 -1.85 -5.29
CA SER A 61 4.14 -0.54 -5.09
C SER A 61 5.15 0.60 -5.02
N LEU A 62 6.28 0.39 -4.33
CA LEU A 62 7.39 1.36 -4.26
C LEU A 62 8.10 1.53 -5.60
N ALA A 63 8.31 0.44 -6.35
CA ALA A 63 8.88 0.50 -7.69
C ALA A 63 7.96 1.23 -8.67
N ALA A 64 6.65 0.98 -8.62
CA ALA A 64 5.65 1.67 -9.42
C ALA A 64 5.60 3.18 -9.08
N PHE A 65 5.73 3.53 -7.79
CA PHE A 65 5.83 4.91 -7.34
C PHE A 65 7.09 5.59 -7.87
N ALA A 66 8.26 4.96 -7.73
CA ALA A 66 9.52 5.49 -8.25
C ALA A 66 9.47 5.69 -9.78
N TYR A 67 8.86 4.74 -10.50
CA TYR A 67 8.64 4.88 -11.94
C TYR A 67 7.67 6.03 -12.27
N ALA A 68 6.58 6.20 -11.52
CA ALA A 68 5.65 7.30 -11.71
C ALA A 68 6.31 8.67 -11.48
N VAL A 69 7.19 8.79 -10.47
CA VAL A 69 8.01 9.99 -10.23
C VAL A 69 8.88 10.29 -11.46
N PHE A 70 9.59 9.29 -11.98
CA PHE A 70 10.43 9.44 -13.16
C PHE A 70 9.63 9.90 -14.40
N ILE A 71 8.48 9.29 -14.66
CA ILE A 71 7.61 9.67 -15.79
C ILE A 71 7.03 11.08 -15.62
N MET A 72 6.62 11.45 -14.40
CA MET A 72 6.15 12.81 -14.11
C MET A 72 7.25 13.84 -14.37
N GLU A 73 8.48 13.57 -13.95
CA GLU A 73 9.59 14.50 -14.15
C GLU A 73 9.90 14.71 -15.64
N ASN A 74 9.91 13.63 -16.42
CA ASN A 74 10.10 13.72 -17.87
C ASN A 74 8.93 14.44 -18.56
N SER A 75 7.69 14.11 -18.21
CA SER A 75 6.49 14.78 -18.74
C SER A 75 6.48 16.28 -18.43
N ARG A 76 7.02 16.67 -17.27
CA ARG A 76 7.17 18.07 -16.87
C ARG A 76 8.21 18.79 -17.73
N LYS A 77 9.37 18.16 -17.99
CA LYS A 77 10.42 18.69 -18.87
C LYS A 77 9.89 18.92 -20.28
N ASP A 78 9.15 17.95 -20.82
CA ASP A 78 8.54 18.03 -22.15
C ASP A 78 7.52 19.17 -22.25
N TYR A 79 6.65 19.31 -21.25
CA TYR A 79 5.66 20.38 -21.18
C TYR A 79 6.31 21.77 -21.14
N VAL A 80 7.36 21.95 -20.32
CA VAL A 80 8.09 23.23 -20.25
C VAL A 80 8.75 23.56 -21.59
N SER A 81 9.37 22.57 -22.24
CA SER A 81 10.04 22.72 -23.53
C SER A 81 9.07 23.18 -24.63
N ALA A 82 7.90 22.56 -24.75
CA ALA A 82 6.94 22.96 -25.77
C ALA A 82 6.28 24.31 -25.49
N LYS A 83 6.05 24.63 -24.20
CA LYS A 83 5.56 25.95 -23.79
C LYS A 83 6.51 27.06 -24.27
N HIS A 84 7.82 26.82 -24.23
CA HIS A 84 8.84 27.77 -24.72
C HIS A 84 8.87 27.87 -26.25
N LYS A 85 8.48 26.81 -26.96
CA LYS A 85 8.40 26.77 -28.43
C LYS A 85 7.08 27.35 -28.99
N GLY A 86 6.25 27.97 -28.16
CA GLY A 86 5.00 28.63 -28.58
C GLY A 86 3.84 27.68 -28.91
N GLY A 87 4.01 26.37 -28.73
CA GLY A 87 2.93 25.40 -28.90
C GLY A 87 2.19 25.16 -27.59
N ILE A 88 0.91 25.55 -27.50
CA ILE A 88 0.03 25.08 -26.42
C ILE A 88 -0.37 23.65 -26.79
N ALA A 89 0.49 22.68 -26.47
CA ALA A 89 0.23 21.27 -26.71
C ALA A 89 -0.73 20.75 -25.62
N LEU A 90 -2.03 20.89 -25.85
CA LEU A 90 -3.09 20.27 -25.03
C LEU A 90 -2.74 18.81 -24.69
N GLU A 91 -2.19 18.07 -25.65
CA GLU A 91 -1.71 16.69 -25.47
C GLU A 91 -0.66 16.54 -24.36
N GLN A 92 0.32 17.43 -24.27
CA GLN A 92 1.36 17.36 -23.25
C GLN A 92 0.82 17.72 -21.87
N ARG A 93 -0.12 18.66 -21.80
CA ARG A 93 -0.83 18.97 -20.55
C ARG A 93 -1.64 17.75 -20.07
N VAL A 94 -2.31 17.06 -20.99
CA VAL A 94 -3.04 15.81 -20.67
C VAL A 94 -2.08 14.72 -20.19
N ARG A 95 -0.92 14.55 -20.83
CA ARG A 95 0.11 13.60 -20.38
C ARG A 95 0.65 13.92 -18.99
N LEU A 96 0.92 15.19 -18.71
CA LEU A 96 1.37 15.64 -17.38
C LEU A 96 0.31 15.34 -16.30
N LEU A 97 -0.96 15.68 -16.55
CA LEU A 97 -2.06 15.38 -15.63
C LEU A 97 -2.24 13.86 -15.41
N ALA A 98 -2.07 13.05 -16.46
CA ALA A 98 -2.11 11.60 -16.33
C ALA A 98 -0.94 11.06 -15.50
N ALA A 99 0.26 11.62 -15.66
CA ALA A 99 1.43 11.26 -14.85
C ALA A 99 1.26 11.65 -13.38
N GLU A 100 0.75 12.86 -13.09
CA GLU A 100 0.42 13.30 -11.74
C GLU A 100 -0.62 12.39 -11.08
N ARG A 101 -1.69 12.04 -11.80
CA ARG A 101 -2.71 11.10 -11.31
C ARG A 101 -2.08 9.75 -10.95
N ASN A 102 -1.23 9.20 -11.81
CA ASN A 102 -0.57 7.92 -11.58
C ASN A 102 0.39 7.97 -10.39
N LEU A 103 1.07 9.10 -10.18
CA LEU A 103 1.91 9.34 -9.01
C LEU A 103 1.09 9.32 -7.70
N TRP A 104 -0.05 9.99 -7.67
CA TRP A 104 -0.95 9.96 -6.50
C TRP A 104 -1.48 8.56 -6.22
N ILE A 105 -1.91 7.84 -7.25
CA ILE A 105 -2.41 6.46 -7.13
C ILE A 105 -1.32 5.55 -6.54
N THR A 106 -0.14 5.54 -7.15
CA THR A 106 0.96 4.65 -6.71
C THR A 106 1.49 5.05 -5.32
N GLY A 107 1.55 6.35 -5.01
CA GLY A 107 1.92 6.86 -3.69
C GLY A 107 0.93 6.44 -2.60
N CYS A 108 -0.37 6.57 -2.85
CA CYS A 108 -1.40 6.09 -1.92
C CYS A 108 -1.34 4.57 -1.73
N SER A 109 -1.04 3.81 -2.78
CA SER A 109 -0.91 2.35 -2.69
C SER A 109 0.25 1.95 -1.78
N ALA A 110 1.43 2.52 -1.99
CA ALA A 110 2.58 2.31 -1.12
C ALA A 110 2.29 2.75 0.32
N GLY A 111 1.64 3.90 0.50
CA GLY A 111 1.22 4.41 1.80
C GLY A 111 0.28 3.46 2.55
N LEU A 112 -0.72 2.88 1.85
CA LEU A 112 -1.65 1.90 2.42
C LEU A 112 -0.92 0.64 2.92
N TRP A 113 0.03 0.11 2.15
CA TRP A 113 0.81 -1.04 2.59
C TRP A 113 1.65 -0.74 3.83
N ILE A 114 2.26 0.45 3.90
CA ILE A 114 3.03 0.89 5.07
C ILE A 114 2.12 1.05 6.30
N LEU A 115 0.97 1.70 6.13
CA LEU A 115 -0.01 1.90 7.20
C LEU A 115 -0.53 0.56 7.73
N LEU A 116 -0.91 -0.35 6.84
CA LEU A 116 -1.38 -1.68 7.19
C LEU A 116 -0.34 -2.45 8.01
N HIS A 117 0.93 -2.39 7.61
CA HIS A 117 2.02 -3.02 8.35
C HIS A 117 2.21 -2.45 9.75
N ARG A 118 2.22 -1.12 9.87
CA ARG A 118 2.34 -0.45 11.17
C ARG A 118 1.16 -0.76 12.07
N PHE A 119 -0.05 -0.68 11.54
CA PHE A 119 -1.28 -0.90 12.30
C PHE A 119 -1.35 -2.34 12.83
N ARG A 120 -1.08 -3.34 11.98
CA ARG A 120 -0.94 -4.75 12.40
C ARG A 120 0.08 -4.91 13.53
N THR A 121 1.25 -4.27 13.42
CA THR A 121 2.31 -4.36 14.44
C THR A 121 1.86 -3.76 15.77
N LEU A 122 1.16 -2.63 15.74
CA LEU A 122 0.57 -2.00 16.92
C LEU A 122 -0.50 -2.90 17.54
N GLN A 123 -1.39 -3.49 16.74
CA GLN A 123 -2.43 -4.41 17.21
C GLN A 123 -1.83 -5.60 17.95
N LYS A 124 -0.78 -6.22 17.39
CA LYS A 124 -0.09 -7.34 18.04
C LYS A 124 0.48 -6.95 19.40
N ARG A 125 1.15 -5.80 19.48
CA ARG A 125 1.71 -5.28 20.74
C ARG A 125 0.62 -5.02 21.76
N TYR A 126 -0.49 -4.41 21.33
CA TYR A 126 -1.66 -4.16 22.18
C TYR A 126 -2.22 -5.48 22.75
N ASN A 127 -2.39 -6.50 21.91
CA ASN A 127 -2.92 -7.79 22.33
C ASN A 127 -1.98 -8.50 23.32
N THR A 128 -0.66 -8.46 23.10
CA THR A 128 0.33 -9.01 24.05
C THR A 128 0.30 -8.28 25.40
N LEU A 129 0.20 -6.95 25.40
CA LEU A 129 0.10 -6.17 26.63
C LEU A 129 -1.21 -6.48 27.38
N TYR A 130 -2.31 -6.61 26.65
CA TYR A 130 -3.62 -6.93 27.22
C TYR A 130 -3.60 -8.29 27.93
N THR A 131 -2.99 -9.32 27.33
CA THR A 131 -2.87 -10.65 27.97
C THR A 131 -1.99 -10.61 29.21
N GLN A 132 -0.85 -9.90 29.17
CA GLN A 132 0.03 -9.75 30.33
C GLN A 132 -0.66 -9.07 31.52
N VAL A 133 -1.43 -8.00 31.26
CA VAL A 133 -2.20 -7.31 32.30
C VAL A 133 -3.31 -8.20 32.87
N ALA A 134 -4.00 -8.97 32.02
CA ALA A 134 -5.03 -9.91 32.48
C ALA A 134 -4.45 -11.01 33.39
N GLU A 135 -3.30 -11.57 33.03
CA GLU A 135 -2.58 -12.56 33.86
C GLU A 135 -2.10 -12.00 35.19
N THR A 136 -1.69 -10.72 35.21
CA THR A 136 -1.25 -10.04 36.44
C THR A 136 -2.41 -9.78 37.39
N LYS A 137 -3.62 -9.52 36.87
CA LYS A 137 -4.83 -9.32 37.68
C LYS A 137 -5.47 -10.62 38.20
N ALA A 138 -5.12 -11.76 37.58
CA ALA A 138 -5.63 -13.07 37.96
C ALA A 138 -4.76 -13.78 39.03
N LYS A 139 -3.56 -13.25 39.29
CA LYS A 139 -2.68 -13.64 40.40
C LYS A 139 -2.94 -12.77 41.62
#